data_AF-A0A8K1DDX8-F1
#
_entry.id   AF-A0A8K1DDX8-F1
#
_cell.length_a   1.000
_cell.length_b   1.000
_cell.length_c   1.000
_cell.angle_alpha   90.00
_cell.angle_beta   90.00
_cell.angle_gamma   90.00
#
_symmetry.space_group_name_H-M   'P 1'
#
loop_
_entity.id
_entity.type
_entity.pdbx_description
1 polymer ?
#
loop_
_entity_poly.entity_id
_entity_poly.type
_entity_poly.pdbx_seq_one_letter_code
_entity_poly.pdbx_strand_id
1 'polypeptide(L)'
;MDYLELIIVGILTCILAISLWQFSTVKKEMRIQAQQQTYARIIEARLNLEKTETFTKMAKESGVFAERFSIVDNPDEYYTAVAFLDLFEFLYLMNKTKTIESGLWSRWQELTKTLMTIPKFKKVWEKTKQAHIKDFADFIDSL
;
A
#
# COMPACT_ATOMS: atom_id res chain seq x y z
N MET A 1 -6.93 4.00 57.02
CA MET A 1 -6.02 3.84 55.88
C MET A 1 -4.78 4.63 56.19
N ASP A 2 -3.64 3.95 56.23
CA ASP A 2 -2.34 4.60 56.39
C ASP A 2 -1.97 5.34 55.10
N TYR A 3 -1.21 6.44 55.22
CA TYR A 3 -0.71 7.19 54.05
C TYR A 3 0.01 6.27 53.04
N LEU A 4 0.68 5.24 53.55
CA LEU A 4 1.34 4.22 52.75
C LEU A 4 0.37 3.42 51.87
N GLU A 5 -0.80 3.04 52.40
CA GLU A 5 -1.82 2.29 51.65
C GLU A 5 -2.42 3.15 50.53
N LEU A 6 -2.67 4.44 50.80
CA LEU A 6 -3.15 5.39 49.79
C LEU A 6 -2.14 5.58 48.65
N ILE A 7 -0.85 5.66 48.96
CA ILE A 7 0.22 5.76 47.96
C ILE A 7 0.29 4.47 47.13
N ILE A 8 0.24 3.29 47.76
CA ILE A 8 0.26 2.00 47.06
C ILE A 8 -0.93 1.87 46.11
N VAL A 9 -2.14 2.19 46.58
CA VAL A 9 -3.34 2.18 45.75
C VAL A 9 -3.20 3.14 44.58
N GLY A 10 -2.68 4.36 44.82
CA GLY A 10 -2.39 5.33 43.75
C GLY A 10 -1.44 4.78 42.68
N ILE A 11 -0.32 4.20 43.10
CA ILE A 11 0.67 3.58 42.20
C ILE A 11 0.05 2.44 41.38
N LEU A 12 -0.67 1.52 42.04
CA LEU A 12 -1.30 0.39 41.36
C LEU A 12 -2.35 0.85 40.33
N THR A 13 -3.13 1.88 40.66
CA THR A 13 -4.12 2.45 39.76
C THR A 13 -3.47 3.10 38.54
N CYS A 14 -2.36 3.83 38.74
CA CYS A 14 -1.59 4.41 37.64
C CYS A 14 -0.97 3.34 36.72
N ILE A 15 -0.38 2.29 37.29
CA ILE A 15 0.17 1.17 36.52
C ILE A 15 -0.94 0.52 35.68
N LEU A 16 -2.09 0.21 36.29
CA LEU A 16 -3.22 -0.39 35.60
C LEU A 16 -3.72 0.50 34.45
N ALA A 17 -3.81 1.81 34.65
CA ALA A 17 -4.21 2.75 33.60
C ALA A 17 -3.21 2.77 32.43
N ILE A 18 -1.91 2.78 32.71
CA ILE A 18 -0.86 2.72 31.67
C ILE A 18 -0.94 1.39 30.90
N SER A 19 -1.12 0.27 31.60
CA SER A 19 -1.24 -1.05 30.97
C SER A 19 -2.47 -1.14 30.06
N LEU A 20 -3.62 -0.61 30.49
CA LEU A 20 -4.84 -0.57 29.67
C LEU A 20 -4.67 0.30 28.42
N TRP A 21 -3.99 1.45 28.55
CA TRP A 21 -3.64 2.29 27.40
C TRP A 21 -2.74 1.51 26.43
N GLN A 22 -1.62 0.97 26.91
CA GLN A 22 -0.68 0.21 26.09
C GLN A 22 -1.35 -0.96 25.37
N PHE A 23 -2.20 -1.71 26.07
CA PHE A 23 -2.97 -2.80 25.47
C PHE A 23 -3.87 -2.33 24.32
N SER A 24 -4.55 -1.20 24.49
CA SER A 24 -5.37 -0.60 23.43
C SER A 24 -4.54 -0.22 22.20
N THR A 25 -3.37 0.39 22.41
CA THR A 25 -2.44 0.75 21.34
C THR A 25 -1.93 -0.50 20.60
N VAL A 26 -1.45 -1.50 21.32
CA VAL A 26 -0.96 -2.77 20.73
C VAL A 26 -2.06 -3.46 19.93
N LYS A 27 -3.29 -3.54 20.46
CA LYS A 27 -4.42 -4.14 19.74
C LYS A 27 -4.72 -3.41 18.42
N LYS A 28 -4.62 -2.07 18.42
CA LYS A 28 -4.81 -1.26 17.21
C LYS A 28 -3.69 -1.51 16.20
N GLU A 29 -2.45 -1.53 16.63
CA GLU A 29 -1.29 -1.81 15.77
C GLU A 29 -1.35 -3.21 15.16
N MET A 30 -1.67 -4.23 15.95
CA MET A 30 -1.86 -5.61 15.47
C MET A 30 -2.95 -5.68 14.38
N ARG A 31 -4.05 -4.95 14.53
CA ARG A 31 -5.12 -4.90 13.52
C ARG A 31 -4.63 -4.26 12.22
N ILE A 32 -3.89 -3.15 12.29
CA ILE A 32 -3.33 -2.47 11.12
C ILE A 32 -2.34 -3.39 10.41
N GLN A 33 -1.45 -4.03 11.17
CA GLN A 33 -0.46 -4.97 10.61
C GLN A 33 -1.13 -6.17 9.94
N ALA A 34 -2.19 -6.74 10.54
CA ALA A 34 -2.96 -7.81 9.94
C ALA A 34 -3.62 -7.36 8.62
N GLN A 35 -4.20 -6.16 8.58
CA GLN A 35 -4.78 -5.61 7.35
C GLN A 35 -3.74 -5.42 6.25
N GLN A 36 -2.57 -4.88 6.59
CA GLN A 36 -1.46 -4.71 5.64
C GLN A 36 -0.95 -6.05 5.10
N GLN A 37 -0.80 -7.06 5.96
CA GLN A 37 -0.38 -8.40 5.56
C GLN A 37 -1.41 -9.07 4.64
N THR A 38 -2.70 -8.95 4.96
CA THR A 38 -3.78 -9.44 4.10
C THR A 38 -3.77 -8.74 2.75
N TYR A 39 -3.60 -7.42 2.73
CA TYR A 39 -3.53 -6.65 1.49
C TYR A 39 -2.36 -7.11 0.61
N ALA A 40 -1.16 -7.22 1.17
CA ALA A 40 0.03 -7.69 0.46
C ALA A 40 -0.18 -9.07 -0.18
N ARG A 41 -0.79 -10.02 0.56
CA ARG A 41 -1.12 -11.36 0.05
C ARG A 41 -2.14 -11.33 -1.09
N ILE A 42 -3.13 -10.45 -1.01
CA ILE A 42 -4.14 -10.29 -2.08
C ILE A 42 -3.49 -9.74 -3.35
N ILE A 43 -2.62 -8.74 -3.24
CA ILE A 43 -1.88 -8.19 -4.38
C ILE A 43 -0.99 -9.27 -5.00
N GLU A 44 -0.23 -10.01 -4.19
CA GLU A 44 0.60 -11.11 -4.67
C GLU A 44 -0.22 -12.17 -5.43
N ALA A 45 -1.33 -12.63 -4.84
CA ALA A 45 -2.22 -13.60 -5.47
C ALA A 45 -2.80 -13.10 -6.79
N ARG A 46 -3.25 -11.84 -6.84
CA ARG A 46 -3.75 -11.20 -8.05
C ARG A 46 -2.67 -11.16 -9.14
N LEU A 47 -1.47 -10.70 -8.81
CA LEU A 47 -0.36 -10.61 -9.76
C LEU A 47 0.03 -11.99 -10.34
N ASN A 48 -0.03 -13.04 -9.52
CA ASN A 48 0.22 -14.41 -9.97
C ASN A 48 -0.85 -14.91 -10.94
N LEU A 49 -2.11 -14.52 -10.76
CA LEU A 49 -3.21 -14.87 -11.67
C LEU A 49 -3.15 -14.08 -12.97
N GLU A 50 -2.90 -12.76 -12.89
CA GLU A 50 -2.89 -11.86 -14.05
C GLU A 50 -1.78 -12.20 -15.05
N LYS A 51 -0.62 -12.68 -14.57
CA LYS A 51 0.52 -13.10 -15.41
C LYS A 51 0.30 -14.41 -16.15
N THR A 52 -0.85 -15.07 -16.01
CA THR A 52 -1.13 -16.30 -16.75
C THR A 52 -1.57 -15.99 -18.18
N GLU A 53 -1.20 -16.88 -19.11
CA GLU A 53 -1.68 -16.81 -20.49
C GLU A 53 -3.22 -16.92 -20.55
N THR A 54 -3.80 -17.71 -19.63
CA THR A 54 -5.26 -17.89 -19.52
C THR A 54 -5.96 -16.58 -19.18
N PHE A 55 -5.48 -15.87 -18.14
CA PHE A 55 -6.03 -14.56 -17.81
C PHE A 55 -5.83 -13.58 -18.96
N THR A 56 -4.65 -13.55 -19.57
CA THR A 56 -4.36 -12.65 -20.70
C THR A 56 -5.27 -12.89 -21.91
N LYS A 57 -5.62 -14.14 -22.21
CA LYS A 57 -6.60 -14.48 -23.26
C LYS A 57 -7.98 -13.93 -22.92
N MET A 58 -8.47 -14.16 -21.70
CA MET A 58 -9.76 -13.62 -21.24
C MET A 58 -9.77 -12.08 -21.20
N ALA A 59 -8.67 -11.46 -20.76
CA ALA A 59 -8.55 -10.02 -20.68
C ALA A 59 -8.68 -9.36 -22.06
N LYS A 60 -8.12 -9.96 -23.11
CA LYS A 60 -8.22 -9.43 -24.49
C LYS A 60 -9.66 -9.36 -25.02
N GLU A 61 -10.59 -10.12 -24.46
CA GLU A 61 -12.01 -10.04 -24.81
C GLU A 61 -12.67 -8.74 -24.33
N SER A 62 -12.04 -8.04 -23.37
CA SER A 62 -12.49 -6.75 -22.88
C SER A 62 -11.86 -5.60 -23.68
N GLY A 63 -12.70 -4.72 -24.23
CA GLY A 63 -12.24 -3.50 -24.91
C GLY A 63 -11.35 -2.61 -24.03
N VAL A 64 -11.57 -2.61 -22.71
CA VAL A 64 -10.76 -1.85 -21.75
C VAL A 64 -9.33 -2.38 -21.69
N PHE A 65 -9.17 -3.70 -21.61
CA PHE A 65 -7.84 -4.33 -21.58
C PHE A 65 -7.18 -4.30 -22.95
N ALA A 66 -7.94 -4.45 -24.04
CA ALA A 66 -7.42 -4.30 -25.40
C ALA A 66 -6.79 -2.90 -25.61
N GLU A 67 -7.47 -1.84 -25.17
CA GLU A 67 -6.92 -0.48 -25.20
C GLU A 67 -5.65 -0.36 -24.36
N ARG A 68 -5.65 -0.91 -23.14
CA ARG A 68 -4.48 -0.88 -22.25
C ARG A 68 -3.30 -1.72 -22.73
N PHE A 69 -3.53 -2.81 -23.45
CA PHE A 69 -2.44 -3.59 -24.04
C PHE A 69 -1.85 -2.92 -25.29
N SER A 70 -2.63 -2.08 -25.99
CA SER A 70 -2.15 -1.37 -27.19
C SER A 70 -1.06 -0.34 -26.93
N ILE A 71 -0.86 0.08 -25.68
CA ILE A 71 0.15 1.08 -25.29
C ILE A 71 1.50 0.47 -24.89
N VAL A 72 1.62 -0.86 -24.91
CA VAL A 72 2.82 -1.64 -24.58
C VAL A 72 3.09 -2.67 -25.67
N ASP A 73 4.28 -3.27 -25.69
CA ASP A 73 4.65 -4.22 -26.74
C ASP A 73 4.05 -5.62 -26.49
N ASN A 74 3.86 -5.96 -25.22
CA ASN A 74 3.22 -7.20 -24.80
C ASN A 74 2.46 -7.01 -23.46
N PRO A 75 1.44 -7.85 -23.17
CA PRO A 75 0.66 -7.73 -21.94
C PRO A 75 1.48 -7.80 -20.64
N ASP A 76 2.62 -8.52 -20.63
CA ASP A 76 3.45 -8.65 -19.43
C ASP A 76 4.09 -7.32 -19.02
N GLU A 77 4.43 -6.47 -19.97
CA GLU A 77 4.88 -5.10 -19.69
C GLU A 77 3.80 -4.27 -18.99
N TYR A 78 2.54 -4.39 -19.42
CA TYR A 78 1.41 -3.72 -18.76
C TYR A 78 1.23 -4.25 -17.34
N TYR A 79 1.21 -5.57 -17.14
CA TYR A 79 1.06 -6.14 -15.80
C TYR A 79 2.21 -5.78 -14.88
N THR A 80 3.43 -5.68 -15.42
CA THR A 80 4.60 -5.23 -14.66
C THR A 80 4.43 -3.79 -14.20
N ALA A 81 4.00 -2.88 -15.09
CA ALA A 81 3.76 -1.49 -14.74
C ALA A 81 2.66 -1.35 -13.68
N VAL A 82 1.53 -2.05 -13.86
CA VAL A 82 0.43 -2.06 -12.88
C VAL A 82 0.88 -2.61 -11.52
N ALA A 83 1.69 -3.67 -11.50
CA ALA A 83 2.22 -4.22 -10.26
C ALA A 83 3.05 -3.20 -9.46
N PHE A 84 3.88 -2.41 -10.13
CA PHE A 84 4.65 -1.35 -9.48
C PHE A 84 3.75 -0.21 -9.01
N LEU A 85 2.73 0.19 -9.79
CA LEU A 85 1.78 1.21 -9.38
C LEU A 85 1.00 0.79 -8.12
N ASP A 86 0.51 -0.44 -8.07
CA ASP A 86 -0.19 -0.98 -6.90
C ASP A 86 0.72 -1.07 -5.67
N LEU A 87 2.00 -1.41 -5.86
CA LEU A 87 3.01 -1.39 -4.82
C LEU A 87 3.25 0.04 -4.30
N PHE A 88 3.37 1.02 -5.19
CA PHE A 88 3.56 2.42 -4.79
C PHE A 88 2.35 2.99 -4.07
N GLU A 89 1.13 2.64 -4.48
CA GLU A 89 -0.09 3.04 -3.79
C GLU A 89 -0.15 2.46 -2.37
N PHE A 90 0.23 1.18 -2.22
CA PHE A 90 0.36 0.55 -0.91
C PHE A 90 1.37 1.28 -0.01
N LEU A 91 2.56 1.57 -0.53
CA LEU A 91 3.61 2.26 0.21
C LEU A 91 3.22 3.70 0.56
N TYR A 92 2.50 4.38 -0.34
CA TYR A 92 1.92 5.70 -0.10
C TYR A 92 0.92 5.67 1.07
N LEU A 93 0.04 4.67 1.09
CA LEU A 93 -0.89 4.47 2.20
C LEU A 93 -0.14 4.18 3.52
N MET A 94 0.91 3.36 3.47
CA MET A 94 1.76 3.11 4.64
C MET A 94 2.43 4.39 5.17
N ASN A 95 2.84 5.29 4.28
CA ASN A 95 3.36 6.61 4.65
C ASN A 95 2.27 7.47 5.30
N LYS A 96 1.07 7.52 4.71
CA LYS A 96 -0.08 8.25 5.26
C LYS A 96 -0.46 7.75 6.67
N THR A 97 -0.32 6.45 6.93
CA THR A 97 -0.56 5.84 8.24
C THR A 97 0.64 5.84 9.19
N LYS A 98 1.77 6.46 8.80
CA LYS A 98 3.02 6.52 9.58
C LYS A 98 3.58 5.14 9.98
N THR A 99 3.41 4.15 9.10
CA THR A 99 3.87 2.76 9.32
C THR A 99 5.11 2.39 8.50
N ILE A 100 5.61 3.29 7.65
CA ILE A 100 6.87 3.13 6.91
C ILE A 100 7.92 4.07 7.48
N GLU A 101 9.17 3.62 7.51
CA GLU A 101 10.32 4.45 7.88
C GLU A 101 10.56 5.53 6.81
N SER A 102 10.93 6.74 7.25
CA SER A 102 11.05 7.94 6.42
C SER A 102 12.11 7.86 5.30
N GLY A 103 13.27 7.24 5.58
CA GLY A 103 14.31 6.98 4.60
C GLY A 103 13.88 5.94 3.57
N LEU A 104 13.19 4.89 4.01
CA LEU A 104 12.59 3.91 3.11
C LEU A 104 11.54 4.55 2.19
N TRP A 105 10.67 5.41 2.73
CA TRP A 105 9.71 6.19 1.94
C TRP A 105 10.42 7.05 0.89
N SER A 106 11.41 7.84 1.30
CA SER A 106 12.20 8.70 0.39
C SER A 106 12.80 7.89 -0.77
N ARG A 107 13.37 6.71 -0.49
CA ARG A 107 13.91 5.81 -1.52
C ARG A 107 12.82 5.35 -2.50
N TRP A 108 11.63 5.02 -2.02
CA TRP A 108 10.52 4.63 -2.88
C TRP A 108 10.02 5.78 -3.74
N GLN A 109 9.95 7.01 -3.22
CA GLN A 109 9.61 8.19 -4.02
C GLN A 109 10.59 8.40 -5.17
N GLU A 110 11.90 8.27 -4.92
CA GLU A 110 12.91 8.39 -5.97
C GLU A 110 12.81 7.26 -7.01
N LEU A 111 12.50 6.03 -6.58
CA LEU A 111 12.24 4.94 -7.52
C LEU A 111 10.98 5.21 -8.36
N THR A 112 9.91 5.71 -7.76
CA THR A 112 8.69 6.08 -8.49
C THR A 112 8.98 7.15 -9.53
N LYS A 113 9.69 8.23 -9.17
CA LYS A 113 10.15 9.26 -10.13
C LYS A 113 10.95 8.63 -11.27
N THR A 114 11.89 7.75 -10.94
CA THR A 114 12.74 7.07 -11.92
C THR A 114 11.91 6.22 -12.89
N LEU A 115 10.97 5.41 -12.40
CA LEU A 115 10.10 4.60 -13.25
C LEU A 115 9.19 5.46 -14.13
N MET A 116 8.72 6.61 -13.63
CA MET A 116 7.91 7.55 -14.42
C MET A 116 8.66 8.19 -15.59
N THR A 117 10.00 8.11 -15.63
CA THR A 117 10.79 8.49 -16.82
C THR A 117 10.70 7.48 -17.96
N ILE A 118 10.27 6.23 -17.68
CA ILE A 118 10.11 5.19 -18.69
C ILE A 118 8.81 5.45 -19.48
N PRO A 119 8.87 5.68 -20.81
CA PRO A 119 7.69 6.12 -21.57
C PRO A 119 6.50 5.17 -21.50
N LYS A 120 6.74 3.85 -21.51
CA LYS A 120 5.67 2.85 -21.38
C LYS A 120 5.01 2.90 -20.01
N PHE A 121 5.79 3.05 -18.94
CA PHE A 121 5.27 3.17 -17.58
C PHE A 121 4.38 4.41 -17.44
N LYS A 122 4.83 5.55 -17.96
CA LYS A 122 4.04 6.78 -17.99
C LYS A 122 2.74 6.62 -18.78
N LYS A 123 2.76 5.97 -19.95
CA LYS A 123 1.54 5.69 -20.72
C LYS A 123 0.56 4.82 -19.95
N VAL A 124 1.04 3.79 -19.25
CA VAL A 124 0.21 2.94 -18.41
C VAL A 124 -0.42 3.77 -17.30
N TRP A 125 0.38 4.58 -16.60
CA TRP A 125 -0.10 5.50 -15.58
C TRP A 125 -1.25 6.40 -16.08
N GLU A 126 -1.07 7.11 -17.19
CA GLU A 126 -2.11 8.00 -17.73
C GLU A 126 -3.42 7.26 -18.05
N LYS A 127 -3.33 5.99 -18.49
CA LYS A 127 -4.51 5.16 -18.79
C LYS A 127 -5.18 4.56 -17.57
N THR A 128 -4.46 4.41 -16.46
CA THR A 128 -4.96 3.71 -15.27
C THR A 128 -5.15 4.61 -14.05
N LYS A 129 -4.64 5.85 -14.02
CA LYS A 129 -4.66 6.73 -12.84
C LYS A 129 -6.04 6.94 -12.20
N GLN A 130 -7.09 6.94 -13.00
CA GLN A 130 -8.48 7.02 -12.56
C GLN A 130 -8.98 5.83 -11.72
N ALA A 131 -8.28 4.68 -11.78
CA ALA A 131 -8.58 3.50 -10.98
C ALA A 131 -7.94 3.55 -9.58
N HIS A 132 -7.01 4.48 -9.34
CA HIS A 132 -6.31 4.63 -8.06
C HIS A 132 -7.00 5.68 -7.18
N ILE A 133 -6.69 5.68 -5.88
CA ILE A 133 -7.22 6.71 -4.97
C ILE A 133 -6.74 8.11 -5.39
N LYS A 134 -7.63 9.10 -5.31
CA LYS A 134 -7.37 10.46 -5.81
C LYS A 134 -6.09 11.06 -5.21
N ASP A 135 -5.91 10.98 -3.89
CA ASP A 135 -4.73 11.54 -3.21
C ASP A 135 -3.41 10.91 -3.70
N PHE A 136 -3.44 9.62 -4.07
CA PHE A 136 -2.27 8.94 -4.64
C PHE A 136 -2.03 9.37 -6.08
N ALA A 137 -3.09 9.52 -6.88
CA ALA A 137 -2.97 10.04 -8.24
C ALA A 137 -2.38 11.45 -8.27
N ASP A 138 -2.89 12.34 -7.41
CA ASP A 138 -2.37 13.70 -7.24
C ASP A 138 -0.89 13.67 -6.78
N PHE A 139 -0.52 12.72 -5.93
CA PHE A 139 0.87 12.51 -5.52
C PHE A 139 1.76 12.09 -6.69
N ILE A 140 1.40 11.06 -7.46
CA ILE A 140 2.19 10.60 -8.61
C ILE A 140 2.33 11.70 -9.67
N ASP A 141 1.26 12.43 -9.96
CA ASP A 141 1.29 13.54 -10.94
C ASP A 141 2.16 14.73 -10.47
N SER A 142 2.49 14.80 -9.18
CA SER A 142 3.37 15.84 -8.59
C SER A 142 4.86 15.48 -8.56
N LEU A 143 5.22 14.22 -8.87
CA LEU A 143 6.60 13.71 -8.85
C LEU A 143 7.41 14.09 -10.09
#